data_AF-A0A537ES72-F1
#
_entry.id   AF-A0A537ES72-F1
#
_cell.length_a   1.000
_cell.length_b   1.000
_cell.length_c   1.000
_cell.angle_alpha   90.00
_cell.angle_beta   90.00
_cell.angle_gamma   90.00
#
_symmetry.space_group_name_H-M   'P 1'
#
loop_
_entity.id
_entity.type
_entity.pdbx_description
1 polymer ?
#
loop_
_entity_poly.entity_id
_entity_poly.type
_entity_poly.pdbx_seq_one_letter_code
_entity_poly.pdbx_strand_id
1 'polypeptide(L)'
;MRQSPWPGVSQAFYKLENASEYLVLDLAILTLESPEKFLGPEIHGNNRFYFNKANAAKPTPFDRQEFLEKLQERTKLLKARFDMFHNFVQKEINRENSLEALDYYRSIVLGSLVEALRIRHKPVHYDFKMRYIHYELPAQVIEKLKHLSFVRNMSDLRDKNHEAIRWFYQAIADIGDKEMQSLMSELR
;
A
#
# COMPACT_ATOMS: atom_id res chain seq x y z
N MET A 1 0.61 23.34 16.78
CA MET A 1 0.35 21.88 16.69
C MET A 1 0.70 21.44 15.28
N ARG A 2 1.45 20.34 15.10
CA ARG A 2 1.72 19.79 13.77
C ARG A 2 0.40 19.34 13.16
N GLN A 3 -0.01 19.95 12.06
CA GLN A 3 -1.18 19.50 11.31
C GLN A 3 -0.91 18.09 10.81
N SER A 4 -1.80 17.17 11.16
CA SER A 4 -1.92 15.87 10.49
C SER A 4 -2.16 16.10 8.99
N PRO A 5 -1.74 15.19 8.09
CA PRO A 5 -2.17 15.25 6.69
C PRO A 5 -3.69 15.12 6.51
N TRP A 6 -4.42 14.74 7.58
CA TRP A 6 -5.86 14.58 7.60
C TRP A 6 -6.54 15.80 8.24
N PRO A 7 -7.38 16.55 7.50
CA PRO A 7 -8.15 17.65 8.05
C PRO A 7 -9.04 17.21 9.23
N GLY A 8 -9.01 17.97 10.33
CA GLY A 8 -9.79 17.66 11.53
C GLY A 8 -9.24 16.54 12.41
N VAL A 9 -8.02 16.05 12.12
CA VAL A 9 -7.33 15.03 12.93
C VAL A 9 -6.11 15.64 13.62
N SER A 10 -6.00 15.41 14.93
CA SER A 10 -4.78 15.64 15.70
C SER A 10 -4.22 14.29 16.15
N GLN A 11 -2.95 14.02 15.84
CA GLN A 11 -2.32 12.73 16.13
C GLN A 11 -1.01 12.93 16.91
N ALA A 12 -0.76 12.04 17.85
CA ALA A 12 0.51 11.99 18.58
C ALA A 12 0.86 10.53 18.93
N PHE A 13 2.16 10.23 18.90
CA PHE A 13 2.71 8.97 19.39
C PHE A 13 3.24 9.16 20.79
N TYR A 14 2.86 8.30 21.72
CA TYR A 14 3.32 8.33 23.11
C TYR A 14 4.11 7.06 23.44
N LYS A 15 5.25 7.27 24.08
CA LYS A 15 5.99 6.25 24.82
C LYS A 15 5.89 6.60 26.30
N LEU A 16 5.36 5.69 27.10
CA LEU A 16 5.20 5.91 28.53
C LEU A 16 6.50 5.56 29.26
N GLU A 17 6.91 6.38 30.23
CA GLU A 17 8.19 6.25 30.94
C GLU A 17 8.36 4.87 31.61
N ASN A 18 7.29 4.38 32.24
CA ASN A 18 7.28 3.09 32.94
C ASN A 18 6.53 1.98 32.17
N ALA A 19 6.63 1.99 30.84
CA ALA A 19 6.10 0.92 29.99
C ALA A 19 7.21 0.17 29.24
N SER A 20 6.85 -1.00 28.70
CA SER A 20 7.72 -1.75 27.79
C SER A 20 8.21 -0.87 26.64
N GLU A 21 9.47 -1.03 26.24
CA GLU A 21 10.04 -0.30 25.10
C GLU A 21 9.31 -0.58 23.78
N TYR A 22 8.58 -1.69 23.71
CA TYR A 22 7.78 -2.11 22.57
C TYR A 22 6.34 -1.57 22.59
N LEU A 23 5.90 -0.93 23.68
CA LEU A 23 4.59 -0.29 23.74
C LEU A 23 4.70 1.16 23.24
N VAL A 24 4.13 1.42 22.07
CA VAL A 24 3.91 2.76 21.53
C VAL A 24 2.42 2.95 21.35
N LEU A 25 1.88 4.03 21.91
CA LEU A 25 0.50 4.42 21.72
C LEU A 25 0.40 5.37 20.53
N ASP A 26 -0.32 4.97 19.50
CA ASP A 26 -0.75 5.87 18.43
C ASP A 26 -2.12 6.44 18.80
N LEU A 27 -2.17 7.71 19.20
CA LEU A 27 -3.41 8.40 19.59
C LEU A 27 -3.80 9.40 18.51
N ALA A 28 -4.98 9.17 17.91
CA ALA A 28 -5.64 10.11 17.02
C ALA A 28 -6.92 10.65 17.67
N ILE A 29 -7.06 11.97 17.66
CA ILE A 29 -8.26 12.71 18.08
C ILE A 29 -8.88 13.32 16.83
N LEU A 30 -10.15 13.00 16.59
CA LEU A 30 -10.90 13.42 15.41
C LEU A 30 -12.14 14.20 15.83
N THR A 31 -12.47 15.26 15.09
CA THR A 31 -13.78 15.92 15.23
C THR A 31 -14.86 15.08 14.55
N LEU A 32 -16.12 15.21 14.98
CA LEU A 32 -17.24 14.52 14.33
C LEU A 32 -17.46 14.96 12.87
N GLU A 33 -17.02 16.18 12.56
CA GLU A 33 -17.04 16.78 11.23
C GLU A 33 -15.84 16.35 10.36
N SER A 34 -14.88 15.61 10.89
CA SER A 34 -13.75 15.13 10.08
C SER A 34 -14.27 14.23 8.96
N PRO A 35 -13.85 14.46 7.71
CA PRO A 35 -14.25 13.61 6.59
C PRO A 35 -13.70 12.19 6.75
N GLU A 36 -12.55 12.05 7.42
CA GLU A 36 -11.94 10.77 7.71
C GLU A 36 -12.25 10.35 9.13
N LYS A 37 -12.87 9.18 9.28
CA LYS A 37 -13.23 8.63 10.60
C LYS A 37 -12.55 7.30 10.89
N PHE A 38 -11.93 6.69 9.88
CA PHE A 38 -11.33 5.35 9.94
C PHE A 38 -12.32 4.27 10.44
N LEU A 39 -13.62 4.49 10.22
CA LEU A 39 -14.67 3.61 10.70
C LEU A 39 -15.16 2.58 9.66
N GLY A 40 -14.70 2.68 8.42
CA GLY A 40 -15.09 1.76 7.34
C GLY A 40 -14.56 0.33 7.60
N PRO A 41 -15.43 -0.65 7.89
CA PRO A 41 -14.99 -1.99 8.28
C PRO A 41 -14.26 -2.76 7.16
N GLU A 42 -14.52 -2.42 5.91
CA GLU A 42 -13.89 -3.03 4.73
C GLU A 42 -12.38 -2.80 4.70
N ILE A 43 -11.91 -1.66 5.23
CA ILE A 43 -10.50 -1.23 5.25
C ILE A 43 -9.90 -1.38 6.67
N HIS A 44 -10.69 -1.12 7.71
CA HIS A 44 -10.16 -1.02 9.09
C HIS A 44 -10.60 -2.17 10.00
N GLY A 45 -11.47 -3.05 9.52
CA GLY A 45 -12.10 -4.08 10.34
C GLY A 45 -13.16 -3.51 11.29
N ASN A 46 -13.73 -4.39 12.11
CA ASN A 46 -14.80 -4.00 13.02
C ASN A 46 -14.28 -3.13 14.16
N ASN A 47 -14.78 -1.89 14.21
CA ASN A 47 -14.43 -0.93 15.25
C ASN A 47 -14.95 -1.34 16.62
N ARG A 48 -14.08 -1.32 17.63
CA ARG A 48 -14.45 -1.55 19.02
C ARG A 48 -14.67 -0.23 19.74
N PHE A 49 -15.94 0.14 19.91
CA PHE A 49 -16.30 1.31 20.71
C PHE A 49 -16.30 0.98 22.20
N TYR A 50 -15.39 1.59 22.95
CA TYR A 50 -15.43 1.58 24.42
C TYR A 50 -16.45 2.59 24.97
N PHE A 51 -16.69 3.68 24.23
CA PHE A 51 -17.69 4.69 24.54
C PHE A 51 -18.19 5.36 23.26
N ASN A 52 -19.52 5.44 23.06
CA ASN A 52 -20.13 6.10 21.91
C ASN A 52 -21.44 6.80 22.36
N LYS A 53 -21.31 8.04 22.84
CA LYS A 53 -22.44 8.81 23.36
C LYS A 53 -23.48 9.04 22.26
N ALA A 54 -24.72 8.66 22.52
CA ALA A 54 -25.86 8.83 21.61
C ALA A 54 -25.64 8.24 20.20
N ASN A 55 -24.76 7.24 20.05
CA ASN A 55 -24.39 6.65 18.75
C ASN A 55 -23.90 7.69 17.73
N ALA A 56 -23.18 8.73 18.18
CA ALA A 56 -22.71 9.82 17.35
C ALA A 56 -21.65 9.39 16.31
N ALA A 57 -20.87 8.34 16.60
CA ALA A 57 -19.91 7.77 15.66
C ALA A 57 -20.50 6.54 14.97
N LYS A 58 -20.51 6.53 13.64
CA LYS A 58 -21.00 5.42 12.81
C LYS A 58 -20.07 5.24 11.59
N PRO A 59 -19.85 4.00 11.14
CA PRO A 59 -19.23 3.74 9.84
C PRO A 59 -20.00 4.43 8.71
N THR A 60 -19.28 5.03 7.77
CA THR A 60 -19.84 5.48 6.51
C THR A 60 -20.04 4.27 5.59
N PRO A 61 -21.14 4.20 4.82
CA PRO A 61 -21.30 3.16 3.81
C PRO A 61 -20.13 3.14 2.82
N PHE A 62 -19.65 1.95 2.47
CA PHE A 62 -18.61 1.79 1.46
C PHE A 62 -19.21 1.85 0.05
N ASP A 63 -18.94 2.93 -0.68
CA ASP A 63 -19.33 3.04 -2.08
C ASP A 63 -18.39 2.21 -2.96
N ARG A 64 -18.88 1.04 -3.32
CA ARG A 64 -18.18 0.07 -4.15
C ARG A 64 -17.90 0.57 -5.57
N GLN A 65 -18.83 1.33 -6.14
CA GLN A 65 -18.72 1.80 -7.51
C GLN A 65 -17.69 2.93 -7.59
N GLU A 66 -17.77 3.89 -6.67
CA GLU A 66 -16.77 4.96 -6.53
C GLU A 66 -15.38 4.37 -6.27
N PHE A 67 -15.27 3.37 -5.39
CA PHE A 67 -13.99 2.72 -5.10
C PHE A 67 -13.41 2.00 -6.34
N LEU A 68 -14.26 1.35 -7.14
CA LEU A 68 -13.84 0.69 -8.38
C LEU A 68 -13.30 1.70 -9.39
N GLU A 69 -14.00 2.82 -9.60
CA GLU A 69 -13.57 3.88 -10.49
C GLU A 69 -12.21 4.45 -10.05
N LYS A 70 -12.05 4.70 -8.76
CA LYS A 70 -10.78 5.13 -8.15
C LYS A 70 -9.66 4.12 -8.38
N LEU A 71 -9.92 2.82 -8.22
CA LEU A 71 -8.91 1.77 -8.45
C LEU A 71 -8.51 1.66 -9.93
N GLN A 72 -9.47 1.80 -10.84
CA GLN A 72 -9.19 1.80 -12.28
C GLN A 72 -8.33 2.99 -12.67
N GLU A 73 -8.66 4.19 -12.20
CA GLU A 73 -7.83 5.38 -12.39
C GLU A 73 -6.44 5.19 -11.79
N ARG A 74 -6.37 4.68 -10.56
CA ARG A 74 -5.09 4.45 -9.87
C ARG A 74 -4.21 3.46 -10.63
N THR A 75 -4.78 2.39 -11.17
CA THR A 75 -4.05 1.39 -11.97
C THR A 75 -3.47 2.02 -13.24
N LYS A 76 -4.23 2.87 -13.93
CA LYS A 76 -3.77 3.62 -15.11
C LYS A 76 -2.61 4.55 -14.76
N LEU A 77 -2.74 5.32 -13.68
CA LEU A 77 -1.70 6.23 -13.19
C LEU A 77 -0.44 5.48 -12.74
N LEU A 78 -0.59 4.35 -12.06
CA LEU A 78 0.51 3.51 -11.61
C LEU A 78 1.32 3.00 -12.81
N LYS A 79 0.64 2.48 -13.84
CA LYS A 79 1.29 2.04 -15.09
C LYS A 79 2.02 3.19 -15.79
N ALA A 80 1.37 4.34 -15.97
CA ALA A 80 1.97 5.49 -16.63
C ALA A 80 3.22 6.00 -15.90
N ARG A 81 3.16 6.09 -14.56
CA ARG A 81 4.31 6.45 -13.74
C ARG A 81 5.44 5.42 -13.88
N PHE A 82 5.11 4.14 -13.84
CA PHE A 82 6.09 3.07 -13.98
C PHE A 82 6.83 3.16 -15.32
N ASP A 83 6.08 3.22 -16.43
CA ASP A 83 6.61 3.34 -17.80
C ASP A 83 7.57 4.53 -17.95
N MET A 84 7.28 5.65 -17.30
CA MET A 84 8.09 6.86 -17.38
C MET A 84 9.42 6.75 -16.64
N PHE A 85 9.46 6.06 -15.50
CA PHE A 85 10.56 6.19 -14.55
C PHE A 85 11.35 4.91 -14.25
N HIS A 86 10.84 3.72 -14.57
CA HIS A 86 11.52 2.47 -14.23
C HIS A 86 12.92 2.36 -14.88
N ASN A 87 13.14 3.06 -16.00
CA ASN A 87 14.42 3.11 -16.71
C ASN A 87 15.53 3.83 -15.92
N PHE A 88 15.21 4.61 -14.89
CA PHE A 88 16.21 5.30 -14.06
C PHE A 88 17.12 4.30 -13.34
N VAL A 89 16.58 3.15 -12.93
CA VAL A 89 17.38 2.07 -12.33
C VAL A 89 18.49 1.63 -13.28
N GLN A 90 18.15 1.36 -14.54
CA GLN A 90 19.14 0.91 -15.53
C GLN A 90 20.15 2.00 -15.88
N LYS A 91 19.74 3.28 -15.89
CA LYS A 91 20.66 4.41 -16.10
C LYS A 91 21.73 4.46 -15.00
N GLU A 92 21.33 4.34 -13.74
CA GLU A 92 22.28 4.39 -12.62
C GLU A 92 23.14 3.13 -12.52
N ILE A 93 22.59 1.94 -12.85
CA ILE A 93 23.39 0.71 -13.00
C ILE A 93 24.50 0.91 -14.04
N ASN A 94 24.19 1.52 -15.19
CA ASN A 94 25.17 1.76 -16.26
C ASN A 94 26.21 2.83 -15.91
N ARG A 95 25.90 3.70 -14.94
CA ARG A 95 26.81 4.73 -14.40
C ARG A 95 27.63 4.23 -13.21
N GLU A 96 27.42 2.98 -12.78
CA GLU A 96 28.02 2.40 -11.58
C GLU A 96 27.59 3.10 -10.26
N ASN A 97 26.49 3.86 -10.31
CA ASN A 97 25.92 4.58 -9.17
C ASN A 97 25.02 3.66 -8.33
N SER A 98 25.65 2.89 -7.44
CA SER A 98 24.98 1.80 -6.71
C SER A 98 23.89 2.23 -5.73
N LEU A 99 24.05 3.37 -5.07
CA LEU A 99 23.10 3.84 -4.05
C LEU A 99 21.82 4.36 -4.72
N GLU A 100 21.96 5.14 -5.78
CA GLU A 100 20.87 5.69 -6.58
C GLU A 100 20.13 4.58 -7.32
N ALA A 101 20.85 3.62 -7.90
CA ALA A 101 20.23 2.46 -8.54
C ALA A 101 19.35 1.67 -7.56
N LEU A 102 19.85 1.44 -6.34
CA LEU A 102 19.12 0.72 -5.29
C LEU A 102 17.92 1.52 -4.78
N ASP A 103 18.06 2.84 -4.61
CA ASP A 103 16.97 3.72 -4.17
C ASP A 103 15.84 3.78 -5.21
N TYR A 104 16.18 3.99 -6.48
CA TYR A 104 15.20 3.94 -7.57
C TYR A 104 14.55 2.56 -7.71
N TYR A 105 15.31 1.49 -7.56
CA TYR A 105 14.75 0.14 -7.59
C TYR A 105 13.70 -0.07 -6.50
N ARG A 106 13.99 0.36 -5.27
CA ARG A 106 13.06 0.23 -4.14
C ARG A 106 11.83 1.12 -4.29
N SER A 107 12.02 2.39 -4.64
CA SER A 107 10.95 3.40 -4.64
C SER A 107 10.09 3.42 -5.90
N ILE A 108 10.64 3.03 -7.06
CA ILE A 108 9.95 3.04 -8.34
C ILE A 108 9.55 1.62 -8.71
N VAL A 109 10.50 0.70 -8.83
CA VAL A 109 10.23 -0.62 -9.40
C VAL A 109 9.51 -1.53 -8.42
N LEU A 110 10.14 -1.81 -7.28
CA LEU A 110 9.59 -2.72 -6.27
C LEU A 110 8.34 -2.13 -5.63
N GLY A 111 8.33 -0.83 -5.30
CA GLY A 111 7.16 -0.15 -4.76
C GLY A 111 5.94 -0.23 -5.67
N SER A 112 6.10 -0.03 -6.98
CA SER A 112 4.98 -0.13 -7.94
C SER A 112 4.52 -1.56 -8.17
N LEU A 113 5.45 -2.53 -8.17
CA LEU A 113 5.12 -3.95 -8.23
C LEU A 113 4.27 -4.37 -7.02
N VAL A 114 4.65 -3.96 -5.82
CA VAL A 114 3.89 -4.26 -4.59
C VAL A 114 2.49 -3.67 -4.67
N GLU A 115 2.35 -2.43 -5.14
CA GLU A 115 1.05 -1.81 -5.31
C GLU A 115 0.18 -2.57 -6.32
N ALA A 116 0.72 -2.94 -7.49
CA ALA A 116 0.00 -3.73 -8.50
C ALA A 116 -0.46 -5.09 -7.94
N LEU A 117 0.40 -5.79 -7.20
CA LEU A 117 0.07 -7.06 -6.57
C LEU A 117 -1.03 -6.90 -5.50
N ARG A 118 -1.07 -5.77 -4.80
CA ARG A 118 -2.15 -5.49 -3.84
C ARG A 118 -3.46 -5.16 -4.52
N ILE A 119 -3.45 -4.35 -5.59
CA ILE A 119 -4.66 -4.10 -6.38
C ILE A 119 -5.28 -5.44 -6.81
N ARG A 120 -4.43 -6.40 -7.22
CA ARG A 120 -4.87 -7.74 -7.59
C ARG A 120 -5.38 -8.58 -6.43
N HIS A 121 -4.63 -8.69 -5.32
CA HIS A 121 -4.93 -9.68 -4.27
C HIS A 121 -5.71 -9.13 -3.07
N LYS A 122 -5.54 -7.84 -2.76
CA LYS A 122 -6.18 -7.17 -1.61
C LYS A 122 -6.45 -5.68 -1.92
N PRO A 123 -7.42 -5.38 -2.80
CA PRO A 123 -7.62 -4.05 -3.38
C PRO A 123 -7.98 -2.99 -2.34
N VAL A 124 -8.75 -3.33 -1.30
CA VAL A 124 -9.09 -2.42 -0.20
C VAL A 124 -7.86 -1.88 0.54
N HIS A 125 -6.71 -2.57 0.45
CA HIS A 125 -5.43 -2.17 1.03
C HIS A 125 -4.38 -1.91 -0.05
N TYR A 126 -4.77 -1.47 -1.26
CA TYR A 126 -3.84 -1.28 -2.38
C TYR A 126 -2.65 -0.38 -2.02
N ASP A 127 -2.87 0.63 -1.17
CA ASP A 127 -1.90 1.65 -0.77
C ASP A 127 -1.14 1.32 0.53
N PHE A 128 -1.34 0.14 1.13
CA PHE A 128 -0.69 -0.26 2.39
C PHE A 128 0.79 -0.66 2.22
N LYS A 129 1.35 -0.59 1.01
CA LYS A 129 2.76 -0.86 0.71
C LYS A 129 3.21 -2.24 1.24
N MET A 130 4.20 -2.35 2.11
CA MET A 130 4.60 -3.66 2.67
C MET A 130 3.81 -4.05 3.94
N ARG A 131 2.92 -3.19 4.45
CA ARG A 131 2.21 -3.44 5.72
C ARG A 131 1.24 -4.62 5.59
N TYR A 132 1.30 -5.56 6.53
CA TYR A 132 0.43 -6.76 6.55
C TYR A 132 0.56 -7.71 5.36
N ILE A 133 1.53 -7.49 4.47
CA ILE A 133 1.66 -8.24 3.22
C ILE A 133 1.68 -9.77 3.44
N HIS A 134 2.36 -10.22 4.51
CA HIS A 134 2.45 -11.64 4.89
C HIS A 134 1.11 -12.32 5.19
N TYR A 135 0.10 -11.55 5.60
CA TYR A 135 -1.23 -12.07 5.93
C TYR A 135 -2.21 -11.94 4.76
N GLU A 136 -1.91 -11.06 3.80
CA GLU A 136 -2.87 -10.61 2.79
C GLU A 136 -2.58 -11.12 1.39
N LEU A 137 -1.33 -11.50 1.09
CA LEU A 137 -0.94 -11.98 -0.23
C LEU A 137 -0.61 -13.48 -0.19
N PRO A 138 -0.81 -14.21 -1.30
CA PRO A 138 -0.48 -15.64 -1.38
C PRO A 138 1.00 -15.90 -1.07
N ALA A 139 1.30 -17.01 -0.39
CA ALA A 139 2.67 -17.37 0.02
C ALA A 139 3.68 -17.34 -1.15
N GLN A 140 3.29 -17.84 -2.33
CA GLN A 140 4.13 -17.80 -3.53
C GLN A 140 4.49 -16.37 -3.99
N VAL A 141 3.56 -15.42 -3.82
CA VAL A 141 3.79 -14.01 -4.14
C VAL A 141 4.76 -13.41 -3.12
N ILE A 142 4.62 -13.75 -1.85
CA ILE A 142 5.53 -13.33 -0.78
C ILE A 142 6.95 -13.83 -1.02
N GLU A 143 7.13 -15.11 -1.33
CA GLU A 143 8.47 -15.67 -1.55
C GLU A 143 9.18 -15.00 -2.73
N LYS A 144 8.46 -14.74 -3.83
CA LYS A 144 9.02 -14.01 -4.97
C LYS A 144 9.32 -12.55 -4.62
N LEU A 145 8.47 -11.87 -3.83
CA LEU A 145 8.77 -10.52 -3.35
C LEU A 145 9.98 -10.48 -2.40
N LYS A 146 10.15 -11.47 -1.52
CA LYS A 146 11.36 -11.59 -0.68
C LYS A 146 12.60 -11.72 -1.55
N HIS A 147 12.58 -12.60 -2.55
CA HIS A 147 13.68 -12.75 -3.51
C HIS A 147 14.08 -11.40 -4.13
N LEU A 148 13.10 -10.65 -4.65
CA LEU A 148 13.33 -9.35 -5.28
C LEU A 148 13.78 -8.26 -4.29
N SER A 149 13.35 -8.32 -3.03
CA SER A 149 13.64 -7.27 -2.03
C SER A 149 15.08 -7.29 -1.52
N PHE A 150 15.69 -8.47 -1.38
CA PHE A 150 17.03 -8.62 -0.83
C PHE A 150 18.10 -8.62 -1.93
N VAL A 151 18.61 -7.44 -2.26
CA VAL A 151 19.65 -7.24 -3.28
C VAL A 151 21.04 -7.47 -2.69
N ARG A 152 21.83 -8.36 -3.30
CA ARG A 152 23.20 -8.71 -2.85
C ARG A 152 24.26 -7.76 -3.37
N ASN A 153 24.18 -7.38 -4.65
CA ASN A 153 25.16 -6.53 -5.34
C ASN A 153 24.57 -5.96 -6.63
N MET A 154 25.35 -5.18 -7.40
CA MET A 154 24.90 -4.53 -8.63
C MET A 154 24.45 -5.51 -9.73
N SER A 155 25.14 -6.65 -9.86
CA SER A 155 24.74 -7.67 -10.84
C SER A 155 23.39 -8.26 -10.47
N ASP A 156 23.21 -8.60 -9.20
CA ASP A 156 21.94 -9.10 -8.67
C ASP A 156 20.80 -8.06 -8.82
N LEU A 157 21.10 -6.77 -8.59
CA LEU A 157 20.16 -5.68 -8.82
C LEU A 157 19.68 -5.62 -10.27
N ARG A 158 20.60 -5.78 -11.23
CA ARG A 158 20.28 -5.77 -12.67
C ARG A 158 19.30 -6.91 -13.02
N ASP A 159 19.57 -8.11 -12.53
CA ASP A 159 18.74 -9.28 -12.82
C ASP A 159 17.34 -9.14 -12.19
N LYS A 160 17.29 -8.73 -10.92
CA LYS A 160 16.04 -8.50 -10.18
C LYS A 160 15.24 -7.34 -10.74
N ASN A 161 15.89 -6.30 -11.26
CA ASN A 161 15.23 -5.20 -11.95
C ASN A 161 14.47 -5.71 -13.18
N HIS A 162 15.11 -6.51 -14.03
CA HIS A 162 14.44 -7.09 -15.20
C HIS A 162 13.29 -8.02 -14.81
N GLU A 163 13.48 -8.85 -13.79
CA GLU A 163 12.42 -9.74 -13.31
C GLU A 163 11.23 -8.96 -12.75
N ALA A 164 11.47 -7.96 -11.92
CA ALA A 164 10.42 -7.13 -11.33
C ALA A 164 9.64 -6.34 -12.38
N ILE A 165 10.32 -5.81 -13.41
CA ILE A 165 9.66 -5.12 -14.54
C ILE A 165 8.73 -6.07 -15.30
N ARG A 166 9.20 -7.28 -15.65
CA ARG A 166 8.34 -8.27 -16.32
C ARG A 166 7.13 -8.63 -15.46
N TRP A 167 7.35 -8.84 -14.16
CA TRP A 167 6.27 -9.21 -13.26
C TRP A 167 5.28 -8.07 -13.03
N PHE A 168 5.74 -6.82 -13.01
CA PHE A 168 4.85 -5.65 -12.94
C PHE A 168 3.89 -5.61 -14.13
N TYR A 169 4.41 -5.75 -15.36
CA TYR A 169 3.54 -5.75 -16.53
C TYR A 169 2.55 -6.91 -16.54
N GLN A 170 2.98 -8.09 -16.09
CA GLN A 170 2.08 -9.22 -15.91
C GLN A 170 0.99 -8.91 -14.87
N ALA A 171 1.36 -8.38 -13.71
CA ALA A 171 0.41 -8.02 -12.66
C ALA A 171 -0.60 -6.96 -13.14
N ILE A 172 -0.16 -5.95 -13.90
CA ILE A 172 -1.05 -4.96 -14.49
C ILE A 172 -2.00 -5.58 -15.52
N ALA A 173 -1.53 -6.49 -16.36
CA ALA A 173 -2.37 -7.16 -17.36
C ALA A 173 -3.45 -8.04 -16.70
N ASP A 174 -3.10 -8.72 -15.60
CA ASP A 174 -4.00 -9.62 -14.88
C ASP A 174 -5.15 -8.88 -14.17
N ILE A 175 -5.01 -7.57 -13.89
CA ILE A 175 -6.05 -6.74 -13.24
C ILE A 175 -7.30 -6.55 -14.14
N GLY A 176 -7.22 -6.85 -15.45
CA GLY A 176 -8.26 -6.59 -16.47
C GLY A 176 -9.60 -7.33 -16.31
N ASP A 177 -10.64 -6.55 -15.94
CA ASP A 177 -12.09 -6.67 -16.14
C ASP A 177 -12.92 -7.82 -15.53
N LYS A 178 -12.45 -9.07 -15.42
CA LYS A 178 -13.23 -10.13 -14.74
C LYS A 178 -12.80 -10.36 -13.29
N GLU A 179 -11.49 -10.26 -13.01
CA GLU A 179 -10.97 -10.42 -11.64
C GLU A 179 -11.42 -9.28 -10.73
N MET A 180 -11.43 -8.03 -11.21
CA MET A 180 -11.86 -6.91 -10.38
C MET A 180 -13.35 -6.99 -9.98
N GLN A 181 -14.21 -7.53 -10.85
CA GLN A 181 -15.61 -7.79 -10.50
C GLN A 181 -15.76 -9.01 -9.57
N SER A 182 -14.94 -10.05 -9.75
CA SER A 182 -14.92 -11.23 -8.87
C SER A 182 -14.43 -10.88 -7.46
N LEU A 183 -13.38 -10.07 -7.33
CA LEU A 183 -12.85 -9.58 -6.05
C LEU A 183 -13.89 -8.79 -5.25
N MET A 184 -14.77 -8.06 -5.94
CA MET A 184 -15.88 -7.34 -5.31
C MET A 184 -16.98 -8.27 -4.79
N SER A 185 -17.09 -9.50 -5.31
CA SER A 185 -18.07 -10.48 -4.83
C SER A 185 -17.66 -11.18 -3.52
N GLU A 186 -16.36 -11.18 -3.21
CA GLU A 186 -15.76 -11.83 -2.03
C GLU A 186 -15.65 -10.90 -0.80
N LEU A 187 -15.76 -9.58 -0.98
CA LEU A 187 -15.83 -8.58 0.10
C LEU A 187 -17.22 -8.53 0.77
N ARG A 188 -17.87 -9.68 0.94
CA ARG A 188 -19.14 -9.84 1.67
C ARG A 188 -18.94 -9.86 3.18
#